data_AF-A0A9W8PGT7-F1
#
_entry.id   AF-A0A9W8PGT7-F1
#
_cell.length_a   1.000
_cell.length_b   1.000
_cell.length_c   1.000
_cell.angle_alpha   90.00
_cell.angle_beta   90.00
_cell.angle_gamma   90.00
#
_symmetry.space_group_name_H-M   'P 1'
#
loop_
_entity.id
_entity.type
_entity.pdbx_description
1 polymer ?
#
loop_
_entity_poly.entity_id
_entity_poly.type
_entity_poly.pdbx_seq_one_letter_code
_entity_poly.pdbx_strand_id
1 'polypeptide(L)'
;MTSTIEDRLITLSSVGDLSQLETILSEDEESLSDKAVQELLATAARASHLDVVNFLLTKYDLSSFNEEIVRNAVRSGSIPIMKALLAREPTAINMPFDHYGSPLIVACIGRNDIDYLQFLLEAGAGPNQDPDAATYPIAIAAALYKDPAVIDILLQHGARLKRSGALGAAARLGNEVMMGRLLERGARPETDAIRRPEHGTPLHTAVEAGHVGVTRMLLEHGADPKALDGKGMTPVDIARKMQEKGKDMSQIMKLLGYE
;
A
#
# COMPACT_ATOMS: atom_id res chain seq x y z
N MET A 1 -20.37 -25.92 24.56
CA MET A 1 -18.94 -25.58 24.69
C MET A 1 -18.88 -24.26 25.42
N THR A 2 -18.43 -24.26 26.67
CA THR A 2 -18.29 -23.03 27.47
C THR A 2 -17.17 -22.19 26.85
N SER A 3 -17.52 -20.99 26.38
CA SER A 3 -16.56 -19.97 25.95
C SER A 3 -15.60 -19.70 27.11
N THR A 4 -14.29 -19.76 26.84
CA THR A 4 -13.26 -19.47 27.84
C THR A 4 -13.34 -17.99 28.25
N ILE A 5 -12.75 -17.62 29.39
CA ILE A 5 -12.68 -16.21 29.80
C ILE A 5 -11.96 -15.38 28.71
N GLU A 6 -10.92 -15.94 28.09
CA GLU A 6 -10.22 -15.32 26.96
C GLU A 6 -11.15 -15.06 25.76
N ASP A 7 -11.95 -16.06 25.34
CA ASP A 7 -12.92 -15.89 24.23
C ASP A 7 -13.93 -14.76 24.52
N ARG A 8 -14.36 -14.64 25.78
CA ARG A 8 -15.26 -13.56 26.22
C ARG A 8 -14.56 -12.21 26.13
N LEU A 9 -13.33 -12.10 26.62
CA LEU A 9 -12.54 -10.86 26.56
C LEU A 9 -12.25 -10.44 25.12
N ILE A 10 -11.95 -11.38 24.22
CA ILE A 10 -11.77 -11.12 22.78
C ILE A 10 -13.06 -10.57 22.18
N THR A 11 -14.20 -11.17 22.53
CA THR A 11 -15.51 -10.69 22.07
C THR A 11 -15.77 -9.26 22.55
N LEU A 12 -15.55 -8.97 23.85
CA LEU A 12 -15.73 -7.62 24.41
C LEU A 12 -14.78 -6.61 23.75
N SER A 13 -13.53 -6.99 23.53
CA SER A 13 -12.55 -6.15 22.82
C SER A 13 -12.96 -5.88 21.37
N SER A 14 -13.64 -6.82 20.72
CA SER A 14 -14.11 -6.67 19.33
C SER A 14 -15.31 -5.74 19.21
N VAL A 15 -16.19 -5.72 20.21
CA VAL A 15 -17.39 -4.86 20.22
C VAL A 15 -17.16 -3.53 20.94
N GLY A 16 -16.04 -3.37 21.65
CA GLY A 16 -15.69 -2.14 22.35
C GLY A 16 -16.37 -1.99 23.70
N ASP A 17 -16.78 -3.09 24.35
CA ASP A 17 -17.42 -3.02 25.67
C ASP A 17 -16.37 -2.89 26.78
N LEU A 18 -15.83 -1.68 26.92
CA LEU A 18 -14.81 -1.37 27.92
C LEU A 18 -15.31 -1.62 29.35
N SER A 19 -16.56 -1.28 29.65
CA SER A 19 -17.13 -1.41 31.01
C SER A 19 -17.10 -2.87 31.49
N GLN A 20 -17.56 -3.81 30.67
CA GLN A 20 -17.51 -5.22 31.04
C GLN A 20 -16.07 -5.77 31.05
N LEU A 21 -15.22 -5.30 30.14
CA LEU A 21 -13.82 -5.70 30.08
C LEU A 21 -13.06 -5.27 31.35
N GLU A 22 -13.29 -4.04 31.83
CA GLU A 22 -12.75 -3.54 33.11
C GLU A 22 -13.25 -4.33 34.31
N THR A 23 -14.55 -4.69 34.31
CA THR A 23 -15.14 -5.48 35.39
C THR A 23 -14.47 -6.84 35.49
N ILE A 24 -14.39 -7.58 34.38
CA ILE A 24 -13.79 -8.93 34.36
C ILE A 24 -12.30 -8.88 34.74
N LEU A 25 -11.56 -7.89 34.23
CA LEU A 25 -10.13 -7.78 34.49
C LEU A 25 -9.77 -7.13 35.83
N SER A 26 -10.76 -6.63 36.58
CA SER A 26 -10.54 -6.13 37.95
C SER A 26 -10.85 -7.20 39.00
N GLU A 27 -11.72 -8.16 38.69
CA GLU A 27 -12.06 -9.32 39.53
C GLU A 27 -11.05 -10.46 39.45
N ASP A 28 -10.26 -10.54 38.38
CA ASP A 28 -9.26 -11.59 38.16
C ASP A 28 -7.90 -11.21 38.77
N GLU A 29 -7.43 -11.98 39.76
CA GLU A 29 -6.10 -11.80 40.39
C GLU A 29 -4.97 -12.35 39.50
N GLU A 30 -5.27 -13.22 38.54
CA GLU A 30 -4.27 -13.75 37.61
C GLU A 30 -4.03 -12.75 36.46
N SER A 31 -2.77 -12.34 36.29
CA SER A 31 -2.38 -11.52 35.13
C SER A 31 -2.56 -12.35 33.86
N LEU A 32 -3.25 -11.78 32.87
CA LEU A 32 -3.28 -12.32 31.52
C LEU A 32 -1.86 -12.55 30.99
N SER A 33 -1.69 -13.58 30.18
CA SER A 33 -0.45 -13.78 29.44
C SER A 33 -0.23 -12.67 28.41
N ASP A 34 1.03 -12.33 28.12
CA ASP A 34 1.39 -11.36 27.07
C ASP A 34 0.71 -11.69 25.73
N LYS A 35 0.59 -12.98 25.40
CA LYS A 35 -0.07 -13.45 24.18
C LYS A 35 -1.55 -13.05 24.17
N ALA A 36 -2.27 -13.29 25.27
CA ALA A 36 -3.68 -12.93 25.40
C ALA A 36 -3.86 -11.41 25.30
N VAL A 37 -3.04 -10.61 26.01
CA VAL A 37 -3.10 -9.15 25.94
C VAL A 37 -2.86 -8.64 24.51
N GLN A 38 -1.88 -9.21 23.81
CA GLN A 38 -1.60 -8.85 22.42
C GLN A 38 -2.76 -9.18 21.47
N GLU A 39 -3.47 -10.30 21.69
CA GLU A 39 -4.65 -10.68 20.90
C GLU A 39 -5.85 -9.74 21.15
N LEU A 40 -6.08 -9.35 22.41
CA LEU A 40 -7.09 -8.35 22.77
C LEU A 40 -6.77 -6.99 22.13
N LEU A 41 -5.51 -6.56 22.20
CA LEU A 41 -5.04 -5.30 21.64
C LEU A 41 -5.16 -5.29 20.11
N ALA A 42 -4.75 -6.38 19.43
CA ALA A 42 -4.90 -6.54 17.99
C ALA A 42 -6.37 -6.51 17.56
N THR A 43 -7.26 -7.12 18.34
CA THR A 43 -8.70 -7.15 18.10
C THR A 43 -9.35 -5.77 18.27
N ALA A 44 -9.03 -5.06 19.35
CA ALA A 44 -9.52 -3.70 19.58
C ALA A 44 -9.00 -2.72 18.52
N ALA A 45 -7.72 -2.83 18.14
CA ALA A 45 -7.12 -2.02 17.08
C ALA A 45 -7.81 -2.23 15.72
N ARG A 46 -8.09 -3.49 15.36
CA ARG A 46 -8.82 -3.86 14.13
C ARG A 46 -10.23 -3.31 14.11
N ALA A 47 -10.93 -3.36 15.23
CA ALA A 47 -12.30 -2.86 15.38
C ALA A 47 -12.37 -1.33 15.62
N SER A 48 -11.21 -0.66 15.72
CA SER A 48 -11.07 0.77 15.92
C SER A 48 -11.58 1.32 17.26
N HIS A 49 -11.51 0.52 18.33
CA HIS A 49 -11.92 0.90 19.69
C HIS A 49 -10.75 1.50 20.48
N LEU A 50 -10.57 2.82 20.37
CA LEU A 50 -9.44 3.55 20.97
C LEU A 50 -9.42 3.48 22.51
N ASP A 51 -10.59 3.51 23.13
CA ASP A 51 -10.78 3.43 24.57
C ASP A 51 -10.27 2.09 25.13
N VAL A 52 -10.65 0.98 24.51
CA VAL A 52 -10.15 -0.36 24.84
C VAL A 52 -8.64 -0.45 24.60
N VAL A 53 -8.14 0.07 23.48
CA VAL A 53 -6.69 0.13 23.20
C VAL A 53 -5.94 0.87 24.31
N ASN A 54 -6.39 2.07 24.68
CA ASN A 54 -5.75 2.87 25.72
C ASN A 54 -5.81 2.20 27.09
N PHE A 55 -6.93 1.58 27.42
CA PHE A 55 -7.08 0.81 28.66
C PHE A 55 -6.05 -0.33 28.71
N LEU A 56 -5.97 -1.15 27.66
CA LEU A 56 -5.05 -2.29 27.60
C LEU A 56 -3.59 -1.82 27.68
N LEU A 57 -3.21 -0.78 26.95
CA LEU A 57 -1.85 -0.21 27.01
C LEU A 57 -1.52 0.38 28.40
N THR A 58 -2.51 0.91 29.12
CA THR A 58 -2.31 1.46 30.46
C THR A 58 -2.18 0.37 31.51
N LYS A 59 -3.01 -0.68 31.40
CA LYS A 59 -3.06 -1.77 32.38
C LYS A 59 -1.89 -2.74 32.24
N TYR A 60 -1.40 -2.99 31.02
CA TYR A 60 -0.38 -3.99 30.74
C TYR A 60 0.89 -3.35 30.14
N ASP A 61 2.05 -3.73 30.67
CA ASP A 61 3.36 -3.31 30.19
C ASP A 61 3.93 -4.35 29.22
N LEU A 62 3.65 -4.18 27.93
CA LEU A 62 4.15 -5.06 26.88
C LEU A 62 5.58 -4.67 26.47
N SER A 63 6.48 -5.66 26.38
CA SER A 63 7.88 -5.44 25.97
C SER A 63 8.04 -5.02 24.50
N SER A 64 7.15 -5.46 23.61
CA SER A 64 7.10 -5.08 22.19
C SER A 64 5.74 -5.45 21.59
N PHE A 65 5.33 -4.75 20.54
CA PHE A 65 4.14 -5.14 19.76
C PHE A 65 4.48 -6.20 18.71
N ASN A 66 3.60 -7.18 18.56
CA ASN A 66 3.65 -8.04 17.38
C ASN A 66 3.14 -7.30 16.12
N GLU A 67 3.44 -7.91 14.99
CA GLU A 67 3.01 -7.49 13.67
C GLU A 67 1.49 -7.32 13.54
N GLU A 68 0.70 -8.21 14.15
CA GLU A 68 -0.75 -8.20 13.99
C GLU A 68 -1.39 -6.94 14.58
N ILE A 69 -0.92 -6.48 15.74
CA ILE A 69 -1.38 -5.24 16.38
C ILE A 69 -1.14 -4.05 15.45
N VAL A 70 0.10 -3.86 14.99
CA VAL A 70 0.48 -2.72 14.16
C VAL A 70 -0.23 -2.77 12.81
N ARG A 71 -0.31 -3.95 12.19
CA ARG A 71 -1.04 -4.14 10.93
C ARG A 71 -2.52 -3.84 11.08
N ASN A 72 -3.16 -4.26 12.17
CA ASN A 72 -4.57 -4.00 12.42
C ASN A 72 -4.86 -2.52 12.70
N ALA A 73 -3.96 -1.82 13.40
CA ALA A 73 -4.04 -0.36 13.58
C ALA A 73 -3.95 0.40 12.24
N VAL A 74 -3.05 -0.02 11.34
CA VAL A 74 -2.97 0.55 9.99
C VAL A 74 -4.24 0.23 9.17
N ARG A 75 -4.75 -1.00 9.29
CA ARG A 75 -5.99 -1.46 8.65
C ARG A 75 -7.26 -0.94 9.31
N SER A 76 -7.22 -0.24 10.43
CA SER A 76 -8.37 0.54 10.91
C SER A 76 -8.32 1.98 10.42
N GLY A 77 -7.15 2.49 10.01
CA GLY A 77 -6.98 3.89 9.57
C GLY A 77 -7.15 4.89 10.71
N SER A 78 -7.16 4.41 11.96
CA SER A 78 -7.34 5.26 13.13
C SER A 78 -6.02 5.91 13.52
N ILE A 79 -5.85 7.17 13.15
CA ILE A 79 -4.69 7.99 13.57
C ILE A 79 -4.52 7.97 15.10
N PRO A 80 -5.60 8.12 15.91
CA PRO A 80 -5.46 8.05 17.37
C PRO A 80 -4.89 6.72 17.88
N ILE A 81 -5.33 5.59 17.31
CA ILE A 81 -4.82 4.26 17.72
C ILE A 81 -3.34 4.13 17.33
N MET A 82 -2.99 4.52 16.10
CA MET A 82 -1.58 4.46 15.68
C MET A 82 -0.70 5.38 16.53
N LYS A 83 -1.17 6.58 16.90
CA LYS A 83 -0.47 7.46 17.85
C LYS A 83 -0.29 6.82 19.22
N ALA A 84 -1.32 6.13 19.74
CA ALA A 84 -1.23 5.43 21.02
C ALA A 84 -0.17 4.33 21.00
N LEU A 85 -0.09 3.56 19.92
CA LEU A 85 0.96 2.55 19.74
C LEU A 85 2.35 3.20 19.61
N LEU A 86 2.52 4.22 18.77
CA LEU A 86 3.80 4.89 18.58
C LEU A 86 4.31 5.62 19.82
N ALA A 87 3.42 6.06 20.71
CA ALA A 87 3.80 6.64 22.00
C ALA A 87 4.49 5.62 22.93
N ARG A 88 4.23 4.32 22.74
CA ARG A 88 4.87 3.23 23.47
C ARG A 88 6.07 2.67 22.72
N GLU A 89 5.94 2.48 21.41
CA GLU A 89 6.98 1.91 20.58
C GLU A 89 7.12 2.72 19.26
N PRO A 90 7.95 3.79 19.26
CA PRO A 90 8.16 4.61 18.06
C PRO A 90 8.69 3.82 16.86
N THR A 91 9.44 2.74 17.09
CA THR A 91 10.00 1.87 16.04
C THR A 91 8.92 1.13 15.25
N ALA A 92 7.70 0.99 15.79
CA ALA A 92 6.59 0.33 15.12
C ALA A 92 6.20 1.02 13.79
N ILE A 93 6.54 2.31 13.59
CA ILE A 93 6.26 3.03 12.34
C ILE A 93 6.92 2.41 11.10
N ASN A 94 8.03 1.70 11.29
CA ASN A 94 8.81 1.02 10.25
C ASN A 94 8.91 -0.49 10.51
N MET A 95 7.94 -1.07 11.23
CA MET A 95 7.91 -2.50 11.51
C MET A 95 7.88 -3.31 10.20
N PRO A 96 8.77 -4.31 10.03
CA PRO A 96 8.68 -5.22 8.90
C PRO A 96 7.48 -6.14 9.07
N PHE A 97 6.70 -6.30 8.01
CA PHE A 97 5.58 -7.23 7.96
C PHE A 97 5.93 -8.46 7.11
N ASP A 98 5.41 -9.63 7.51
CA ASP A 98 5.46 -10.85 6.74
C ASP A 98 4.95 -10.61 5.30
N HIS A 99 5.66 -11.20 4.33
CA HIS A 99 5.40 -11.05 2.89
C HIS A 99 5.64 -9.63 2.33
N TYR A 100 6.67 -8.96 2.84
CA TYR A 100 7.24 -7.74 2.27
C TYR A 100 6.29 -6.53 2.37
N GLY A 101 6.12 -6.02 3.59
CA GLY A 101 5.37 -4.80 3.82
C GLY A 101 5.88 -4.00 5.01
N SER A 102 5.46 -2.74 5.06
CA SER A 102 5.59 -1.84 6.19
C SER A 102 4.22 -1.21 6.48
N PRO A 103 4.04 -0.51 7.61
CA PRO A 103 2.84 0.28 7.86
C PRO A 103 2.45 1.18 6.67
N LEU A 104 3.43 1.84 6.04
CA LEU A 104 3.19 2.70 4.88
C LEU A 104 2.70 1.92 3.65
N ILE A 105 3.29 0.76 3.36
CA ILE A 105 2.86 -0.11 2.24
C ILE A 105 1.42 -0.58 2.46
N VAL A 106 1.07 -1.03 3.67
CA VAL A 106 -0.30 -1.49 3.98
C VAL A 106 -1.31 -0.34 3.88
N ALA A 107 -0.94 0.88 4.31
CA ALA A 107 -1.76 2.07 4.13
C ALA A 107 -1.99 2.39 2.63
N CYS A 108 -0.97 2.24 1.79
CA CYS A 108 -1.09 2.42 0.34
C CYS A 108 -2.05 1.40 -0.32
N ILE A 109 -2.16 0.17 0.21
CA ILE A 109 -3.01 -0.87 -0.39
C ILE A 109 -4.48 -0.72 0.05
N GLY A 110 -4.72 -0.45 1.34
CA GLY A 110 -6.00 -0.74 1.97
C GLY A 110 -7.07 0.36 1.89
N ARG A 111 -6.71 1.64 1.75
CA ARG A 111 -7.66 2.74 2.03
C ARG A 111 -7.77 3.85 0.99
N ASN A 112 -6.73 4.11 0.19
CA ASN A 112 -6.64 5.36 -0.57
C ASN A 112 -6.86 6.60 0.32
N ASP A 113 -6.37 6.54 1.57
CA ASP A 113 -6.55 7.56 2.60
C ASP A 113 -5.26 8.40 2.69
N ILE A 114 -5.32 9.57 2.07
CA ILE A 114 -4.17 10.48 1.96
C ILE A 114 -3.81 11.07 3.32
N ASP A 115 -4.79 11.39 4.17
CA ASP A 115 -4.54 11.98 5.49
C ASP A 115 -3.82 10.99 6.39
N TYR A 116 -4.25 9.72 6.39
CA TYR A 116 -3.58 8.67 7.15
C TYR A 116 -2.16 8.38 6.61
N LEU A 117 -2.00 8.33 5.29
CA LEU A 117 -0.70 8.16 4.64
C LEU A 117 0.26 9.30 5.00
N GLN A 118 -0.23 10.54 4.94
CA GLN A 118 0.54 11.73 5.30
C GLN A 118 0.95 11.68 6.78
N PHE A 119 0.03 11.32 7.67
CA PHE A 119 0.35 11.11 9.09
C PHE A 119 1.48 10.09 9.29
N LEU A 120 1.46 8.95 8.60
CA LEU A 120 2.55 7.95 8.72
C LEU A 120 3.90 8.52 8.28
N LEU A 121 3.93 9.27 7.17
CA LEU A 121 5.14 9.91 6.67
C LEU A 121 5.67 10.99 7.62
N GLU A 122 4.78 11.81 8.21
CA GLU A 122 5.12 12.79 9.23
C GLU A 122 5.63 12.13 10.52
N ALA A 123 5.14 10.93 10.85
CA ALA A 123 5.62 10.12 11.96
C ALA A 123 6.96 9.38 11.67
N GLY A 124 7.54 9.55 10.48
CA GLY A 124 8.84 8.98 10.12
C GLY A 124 8.79 7.62 9.42
N ALA A 125 7.64 7.26 8.81
CA ALA A 125 7.57 6.09 7.94
C ALA A 125 8.50 6.26 6.73
N GLY A 126 9.35 5.28 6.47
CA GLY A 126 10.30 5.32 5.37
C GLY A 126 9.62 5.13 4.02
N PRO A 127 9.62 6.14 3.12
CA PRO A 127 8.89 6.08 1.84
C PRO A 127 9.55 5.16 0.79
N ASN A 128 10.67 4.56 1.14
CA ASN A 128 11.46 3.67 0.28
C ASN A 128 11.71 2.30 0.91
N GLN A 129 11.09 2.00 2.05
CA GLN A 129 11.23 0.69 2.66
C GLN A 129 10.55 -0.38 1.79
N ASP A 130 11.27 -1.49 1.65
CA ASP A 130 10.91 -2.69 0.89
C ASP A 130 10.97 -2.62 -0.66
N PRO A 131 12.17 -2.77 -1.24
CA PRO A 131 12.32 -2.94 -2.68
C PRO A 131 12.21 -4.41 -3.16
N ASP A 132 11.98 -5.41 -2.29
CA ASP A 132 12.10 -6.84 -2.64
C ASP A 132 10.79 -7.48 -3.12
N ALA A 133 9.62 -6.94 -2.74
CA ALA A 133 8.33 -7.21 -3.40
C ALA A 133 8.06 -6.38 -4.67
N ALA A 134 9.11 -5.82 -5.25
CA ALA A 134 9.11 -5.12 -6.54
C ALA A 134 8.24 -3.85 -6.63
N THR A 135 7.77 -3.27 -5.52
CA THR A 135 6.93 -2.07 -5.58
C THR A 135 7.20 -1.11 -4.42
N TYR A 136 7.74 0.07 -4.73
CA TYR A 136 7.84 1.18 -3.77
C TYR A 136 6.43 1.71 -3.42
N PRO A 137 6.24 2.36 -2.24
CA PRO A 137 4.97 3.02 -1.88
C PRO A 137 4.41 3.92 -3.00
N ILE A 138 5.28 4.71 -3.65
CA ILE A 138 4.89 5.57 -4.78
C ILE A 138 4.36 4.80 -5.99
N ALA A 139 4.81 3.58 -6.24
CA ALA A 139 4.29 2.74 -7.31
C ALA A 139 2.95 2.10 -6.93
N ILE A 140 2.73 1.75 -5.66
CA ILE A 140 1.41 1.32 -5.18
C ILE A 140 0.40 2.47 -5.28
N ALA A 141 0.78 3.66 -4.81
CA ALA A 141 -0.05 4.86 -4.90
C ALA A 141 -0.39 5.19 -6.35
N ALA A 142 0.59 5.17 -7.25
CA ALA A 142 0.39 5.39 -8.68
C ALA A 142 -0.61 4.43 -9.34
N ALA A 143 -0.70 3.20 -8.84
CA ALA A 143 -1.67 2.22 -9.32
C ALA A 143 -3.06 2.47 -8.74
N LEU A 144 -3.17 2.65 -7.42
CA LEU A 144 -4.44 2.50 -6.69
C LEU A 144 -5.13 3.83 -6.34
N TYR A 145 -4.38 4.93 -6.25
CA TYR A 145 -4.93 6.21 -5.81
C TYR A 145 -5.58 6.97 -6.96
N LYS A 146 -6.52 7.86 -6.62
CA LYS A 146 -7.18 8.74 -7.60
C LYS A 146 -6.71 10.19 -7.53
N ASP A 147 -6.31 10.66 -6.35
CA ASP A 147 -5.88 12.03 -6.15
C ASP A 147 -4.36 12.15 -6.27
N PRO A 148 -3.85 12.88 -7.28
CA PRO A 148 -2.42 12.98 -7.57
C PRO A 148 -1.61 13.67 -6.46
N ALA A 149 -2.25 14.33 -5.50
CA ALA A 149 -1.58 14.91 -4.34
C ALA A 149 -0.75 13.87 -3.56
N VAL A 150 -1.16 12.60 -3.56
CA VAL A 150 -0.40 11.52 -2.91
C VAL A 150 1.01 11.37 -3.48
N ILE A 151 1.20 11.56 -4.79
CA ILE A 151 2.53 11.49 -5.43
C ILE A 151 3.41 12.60 -4.89
N ASP A 152 2.81 13.78 -4.71
CA ASP A 152 3.55 14.96 -4.27
C ASP A 152 3.96 14.83 -2.82
N ILE A 153 3.06 14.36 -1.96
CA ILE A 153 3.29 14.07 -0.55
C ILE A 153 4.42 13.04 -0.41
N LEU A 154 4.34 11.92 -1.14
CA LEU A 154 5.39 10.90 -1.10
C LEU A 154 6.76 11.46 -1.53
N LEU A 155 6.81 12.26 -2.60
CA LEU A 155 8.04 12.90 -3.06
C LEU A 155 8.59 13.93 -2.07
N GLN A 156 7.72 14.72 -1.43
CA GLN A 156 8.11 15.69 -0.39
C GLN A 156 8.78 15.00 0.80
N HIS A 157 8.34 13.79 1.15
CA HIS A 157 8.94 12.98 2.21
C HIS A 157 10.12 12.11 1.74
N GLY A 158 10.58 12.26 0.49
CA GLY A 158 11.79 11.60 -0.01
C GLY A 158 11.56 10.27 -0.73
N ALA A 159 10.34 9.99 -1.20
CA ALA A 159 10.09 8.84 -2.07
C ALA A 159 10.95 8.94 -3.34
N ARG A 160 11.53 7.80 -3.73
CA ARG A 160 12.33 7.69 -4.95
C ARG A 160 11.42 7.65 -6.16
N LEU A 161 11.58 8.60 -7.08
CA LEU A 161 10.86 8.60 -8.37
C LEU A 161 11.54 7.72 -9.44
N LYS A 162 12.86 7.81 -9.55
CA LYS A 162 13.63 7.16 -10.63
C LYS A 162 13.74 5.65 -10.38
N ARG A 163 13.32 4.83 -11.34
CA ARG A 163 13.31 3.35 -11.23
C ARG A 163 12.50 2.90 -10.01
N SER A 164 11.37 3.57 -9.79
CA SER A 164 10.38 3.26 -8.77
C SER A 164 9.35 2.24 -9.26
N GLY A 165 9.22 2.11 -10.58
CA GLY A 165 8.17 1.32 -11.22
C GLY A 165 6.81 1.99 -11.18
N ALA A 166 6.72 3.28 -10.80
CA ALA A 166 5.47 4.00 -10.67
C ALA A 166 4.79 4.21 -12.03
N LEU A 167 5.54 4.56 -13.08
CA LEU A 167 4.97 4.64 -14.43
C LEU A 167 4.47 3.28 -14.90
N GLY A 168 5.24 2.21 -14.69
CA GLY A 168 4.79 0.85 -15.01
C GLY A 168 3.52 0.43 -14.26
N ALA A 169 3.41 0.80 -12.97
CA ALA A 169 2.24 0.51 -12.15
C ALA A 169 0.99 1.28 -12.61
N ALA A 170 1.12 2.59 -12.86
CA ALA A 170 0.05 3.41 -13.44
C ALA A 170 -0.34 2.93 -14.84
N ALA A 171 0.64 2.55 -15.67
CA ALA A 171 0.42 2.00 -17.00
C ALA A 171 -0.37 0.69 -16.98
N ARG A 172 -0.10 -0.20 -16.02
CA ARG A 172 -0.82 -1.47 -15.90
C ARG A 172 -2.30 -1.29 -15.58
N LEU A 173 -2.64 -0.32 -14.73
CA LEU A 173 -4.01 -0.05 -14.31
C LEU A 173 -4.71 1.06 -15.10
N GLY A 174 -4.03 1.68 -16.07
CA GLY A 174 -4.62 2.74 -16.89
C GLY A 174 -4.86 4.03 -16.11
N ASN A 175 -4.08 4.30 -15.06
CA ASN A 175 -4.28 5.46 -14.21
C ASN A 175 -3.69 6.72 -14.85
N GLU A 176 -4.46 7.35 -15.74
CA GLU A 176 -4.06 8.55 -16.49
C GLU A 176 -3.73 9.74 -15.59
N VAL A 177 -4.47 9.93 -14.49
CA VAL A 177 -4.24 11.01 -13.53
C VAL A 177 -2.88 10.87 -12.86
N MET A 178 -2.56 9.66 -12.37
CA MET A 178 -1.25 9.38 -11.78
C MET A 178 -0.13 9.41 -12.81
N MET A 179 -0.38 8.88 -14.01
CA MET A 179 0.56 8.91 -15.14
C MET A 179 0.97 10.36 -15.45
N GLY A 180 0.00 11.27 -15.58
CA GLY A 180 0.26 12.68 -15.83
C GLY A 180 1.10 13.30 -14.73
N ARG A 181 0.72 13.09 -13.46
CA ARG A 181 1.47 13.67 -12.35
C ARG A 181 2.90 13.14 -12.26
N LEU A 182 3.12 11.85 -12.47
CA LEU A 182 4.46 11.26 -12.45
C LEU A 182 5.34 11.83 -13.56
N LEU A 183 4.80 11.98 -14.77
CA LEU A 183 5.51 12.56 -15.91
C LEU A 183 5.86 14.04 -15.66
N GLU A 184 4.93 14.83 -15.12
CA GLU A 184 5.19 16.22 -14.69
C GLU A 184 6.31 16.32 -13.65
N ARG A 185 6.41 15.33 -12.75
CA ARG A 185 7.48 15.26 -11.74
C ARG A 185 8.80 14.70 -12.27
N GLY A 186 8.89 14.44 -13.58
CA GLY A 186 10.12 14.03 -14.26
C GLY A 186 10.37 12.52 -14.26
N ALA A 187 9.35 11.70 -14.06
CA ALA A 187 9.46 10.26 -14.27
C ALA A 187 9.78 9.97 -15.74
N ARG A 188 10.71 9.04 -15.99
CA ARG A 188 11.21 8.76 -17.34
C ARG A 188 10.49 7.58 -17.97
N PRO A 189 9.74 7.76 -19.07
CA PRO A 189 8.90 6.72 -19.66
C PRO A 189 9.68 5.54 -20.25
N GLU A 190 10.99 5.67 -20.45
CA GLU A 190 11.86 4.59 -20.94
C GLU A 190 12.34 3.65 -19.84
N THR A 191 12.50 4.13 -18.60
CA THR A 191 13.30 3.43 -17.58
C THR A 191 12.54 3.06 -16.32
N ASP A 192 11.30 3.52 -16.18
CA ASP A 192 10.49 3.34 -14.96
C ASP A 192 9.45 2.22 -15.10
N ALA A 193 9.90 1.08 -15.61
CA ALA A 193 9.09 -0.14 -15.73
C ALA A 193 8.87 -0.82 -14.38
N ILE A 194 7.86 -1.70 -14.31
CA ILE A 194 7.74 -2.66 -13.20
C ILE A 194 9.02 -3.50 -13.17
N ARG A 195 9.56 -3.78 -11.97
CA ARG A 195 10.86 -4.43 -11.74
C ARG A 195 10.86 -5.92 -12.10
N ARG A 196 10.50 -6.25 -13.34
CA ARG A 196 10.49 -7.58 -13.94
C ARG A 196 11.07 -7.50 -15.35
N PRO A 197 12.25 -8.10 -15.62
CA PRO A 197 12.97 -7.98 -16.89
C PRO A 197 12.12 -8.28 -18.13
N GLU A 198 11.12 -9.14 -17.98
CA GLU A 198 10.25 -9.63 -19.04
C GLU A 198 9.09 -8.71 -19.42
N HIS A 199 8.84 -7.61 -18.69
CA HIS A 199 7.67 -6.73 -18.88
C HIS A 199 7.94 -5.47 -19.73
N GLY A 200 9.17 -5.25 -20.19
CA GLY A 200 9.52 -4.14 -21.07
C GLY A 200 9.41 -2.76 -20.42
N THR A 201 9.21 -1.72 -21.22
CA THR A 201 9.01 -0.33 -20.76
C THR A 201 7.56 -0.09 -20.27
N PRO A 202 7.26 1.01 -19.54
CA PRO A 202 5.88 1.44 -19.28
C PRO A 202 4.96 1.42 -20.51
N LEU A 203 5.50 1.74 -21.71
CA LEU A 203 4.73 1.69 -22.96
C LEU A 203 4.31 0.26 -23.32
N HIS A 204 5.20 -0.73 -23.18
CA HIS A 204 4.84 -2.14 -23.39
C HIS A 204 3.71 -2.57 -22.44
N THR A 205 3.80 -2.16 -21.17
CA THR A 205 2.77 -2.46 -20.17
C THR A 205 1.43 -1.81 -20.51
N ALA A 206 1.41 -0.54 -20.92
CA ALA A 206 0.18 0.16 -21.31
C ALA A 206 -0.49 -0.49 -22.53
N VAL A 207 0.32 -0.89 -23.52
CA VAL A 207 -0.14 -1.54 -24.75
C VAL A 207 -0.67 -2.95 -24.47
N GLU A 208 0.03 -3.75 -23.67
CA GLU A 208 -0.45 -5.09 -23.28
C GLU A 208 -1.80 -5.01 -22.53
N ALA A 209 -1.92 -4.01 -21.66
CA ALA A 209 -3.14 -3.77 -20.89
C ALA A 209 -4.29 -3.23 -21.77
N GLY A 210 -3.99 -2.47 -22.82
CA GLY A 210 -4.97 -1.88 -23.74
C GLY A 210 -5.38 -0.45 -23.38
N HIS A 211 -4.56 0.27 -22.60
CA HIS A 211 -4.91 1.59 -22.10
C HIS A 211 -4.49 2.69 -23.07
N VAL A 212 -5.44 3.14 -23.90
CA VAL A 212 -5.20 4.12 -24.98
C VAL A 212 -4.67 5.46 -24.46
N GLY A 213 -5.30 6.04 -23.42
CA GLY A 213 -4.91 7.35 -22.91
C GLY A 213 -3.53 7.33 -22.29
N VAL A 214 -3.21 6.33 -21.47
CA VAL A 214 -1.85 6.16 -20.94
C VAL A 214 -0.82 5.92 -22.05
N THR A 215 -1.16 5.12 -23.07
CA THR A 215 -0.28 4.91 -24.24
C THR A 215 0.04 6.24 -24.93
N ARG A 216 -0.97 7.07 -25.17
CA ARG A 216 -0.81 8.40 -25.75
C ARG A 216 0.11 9.28 -24.90
N MET A 217 -0.15 9.37 -23.59
CA MET A 217 0.64 10.22 -22.68
C MET A 217 2.12 9.81 -22.67
N LEU A 218 2.41 8.51 -22.65
CA LEU A 218 3.79 8.00 -22.69
C LEU A 218 4.49 8.39 -24.00
N LEU A 219 3.82 8.27 -25.15
CA LEU A 219 4.36 8.66 -26.45
C LEU A 219 4.60 10.17 -26.55
N GLU A 220 3.64 10.98 -26.07
CA GLU A 220 3.76 12.45 -26.02
C GLU A 220 4.95 12.90 -25.14
N HIS A 221 5.31 12.09 -24.13
CA HIS A 221 6.46 12.34 -23.26
C HIS A 221 7.74 11.60 -23.72
N GLY A 222 7.78 11.16 -24.98
CA GLY A 222 9.00 10.66 -25.62
C GLY A 222 9.32 9.18 -25.37
N ALA A 223 8.35 8.36 -24.98
CA ALA A 223 8.54 6.91 -25.00
C ALA A 223 8.83 6.43 -26.43
N ASP A 224 9.89 5.63 -26.61
CA ASP A 224 10.23 5.05 -27.92
C ASP A 224 9.21 3.96 -28.33
N PRO A 225 8.42 4.16 -29.41
CA PRO A 225 7.46 3.17 -29.89
C PRO A 225 8.12 1.93 -30.52
N LYS A 226 9.45 1.93 -30.67
CA LYS A 226 10.26 0.82 -31.22
C LYS A 226 11.16 0.16 -30.18
N ALA A 227 11.05 0.56 -28.90
CA ALA A 227 11.80 -0.08 -27.83
C ALA A 227 11.50 -1.59 -27.80
N LEU A 228 12.49 -2.39 -27.42
CA LEU A 228 12.32 -3.84 -27.28
C LEU A 228 12.16 -4.21 -25.81
N ASP A 229 11.21 -5.08 -25.50
CA ASP A 229 11.11 -5.72 -24.19
C ASP A 229 12.15 -6.84 -24.00
N GLY A 230 12.13 -7.49 -22.83
CA GLY A 230 13.02 -8.61 -22.52
C GLY A 230 12.83 -9.85 -23.40
N LYS A 231 11.79 -9.90 -24.24
CA LYS A 231 11.52 -10.97 -25.21
C LYS A 231 11.83 -10.53 -26.65
N GLY A 232 12.35 -9.32 -26.84
CA GLY A 232 12.62 -8.76 -28.16
C GLY A 232 11.38 -8.33 -28.93
N MET A 233 10.25 -8.11 -28.24
CA MET A 233 9.02 -7.60 -28.86
C MET A 233 8.97 -6.08 -28.78
N THR A 234 8.49 -5.43 -29.84
CA THR A 234 8.13 -4.01 -29.80
C THR A 234 6.71 -3.81 -29.23
N PRO A 235 6.32 -2.58 -28.85
CA PRO A 235 4.93 -2.28 -28.51
C PRO A 235 3.92 -2.70 -29.59
N VAL A 236 4.25 -2.56 -30.88
CA VAL A 236 3.33 -2.98 -31.97
C VAL A 236 3.21 -4.50 -32.05
N ASP A 237 4.28 -5.26 -31.76
CA ASP A 237 4.21 -6.72 -31.71
C ASP A 237 3.32 -7.20 -30.56
N ILE A 238 3.39 -6.53 -29.40
CA ILE A 238 2.47 -6.77 -28.28
C ILE A 238 1.03 -6.46 -28.71
N ALA A 239 0.79 -5.32 -29.37
CA ALA A 239 -0.55 -4.94 -29.82
C ALA A 239 -1.15 -5.98 -30.78
N ARG A 240 -0.39 -6.47 -31.77
CA ARG A 240 -0.83 -7.54 -32.67
C ARG A 240 -1.18 -8.82 -31.92
N LYS A 241 -0.33 -9.23 -30.97
CA LYS A 241 -0.59 -10.41 -30.13
C LYS A 241 -1.83 -10.25 -29.25
N MET A 242 -2.11 -9.04 -28.76
CA MET A 242 -3.34 -8.76 -28.01
C MET A 242 -4.58 -8.78 -28.92
N GLN A 243 -4.44 -8.33 -30.18
CA GLN A 243 -5.49 -8.42 -31.19
C GLN A 243 -5.83 -9.87 -31.55
N GLU A 244 -4.82 -10.74 -31.70
CA GLU A 244 -5.01 -12.19 -31.88
C GLU A 244 -5.76 -12.84 -30.71
N LYS A 245 -5.62 -12.29 -29.51
CA LYS A 245 -6.36 -12.70 -28.31
C LYS A 245 -7.76 -12.07 -28.20
N GLY A 246 -8.19 -11.29 -29.20
CA GLY A 246 -9.51 -10.68 -29.28
C GLY A 246 -9.66 -9.31 -28.61
N LYS A 247 -8.57 -8.63 -28.21
CA LYS A 247 -8.66 -7.23 -27.76
C LYS A 247 -8.75 -6.29 -28.97
N ASP A 248 -9.57 -5.25 -28.86
CA ASP A 248 -9.54 -4.15 -29.84
C ASP A 248 -8.30 -3.29 -29.59
N MET A 249 -7.36 -3.35 -30.53
CA MET A 249 -6.10 -2.61 -30.49
C MET A 249 -6.03 -1.50 -31.54
N SER A 250 -7.12 -1.22 -32.26
CA SER A 250 -7.15 -0.28 -33.41
C SER A 250 -6.60 1.11 -33.05
N GLN A 251 -7.05 1.69 -31.94
CA GLN A 251 -6.58 3.01 -31.50
C GLN A 251 -5.12 2.99 -31.08
N ILE A 252 -4.65 1.93 -30.42
CA ILE A 252 -3.26 1.79 -30.01
C ILE A 252 -2.35 1.58 -31.22
N MET A 253 -2.75 0.77 -32.18
CA MET A 253 -2.02 0.58 -33.45
C MET A 253 -1.83 1.93 -34.15
N LYS A 254 -2.90 2.74 -34.23
CA LYS A 254 -2.83 4.09 -34.80
C LYS A 254 -1.85 4.99 -34.03
N LEU A 255 -1.88 4.96 -32.69
CA LEU A 255 -0.94 5.73 -31.86
C LEU A 255 0.52 5.30 -32.10
N LEU A 256 0.76 4.03 -32.38
CA LEU A 256 2.08 3.50 -32.69
C LEU A 256 2.50 3.74 -34.16
N GLY A 257 1.65 4.37 -34.98
CA GLY A 257 1.93 4.69 -36.38
C GLY A 257 1.59 3.57 -37.36
N TYR A 258 0.68 2.66 -37.00
CA TYR A 258 0.22 1.56 -37.84
C TYR A 258 -1.29 1.66 -38.06
N GLU A 259 -1.71 1.78 -39.32
CA GLU A 259 -3.12 1.79 -39.75
C GLU A 259 -3.61 0.39 -40.14
#